data_AF-A0A534LGZ0-F1
#
_entry.id   AF-A0A534LGZ0-F1
#
_cell.length_a   1.000
_cell.length_b   1.000
_cell.length_c   1.000
_cell.angle_alpha   90.00
_cell.angle_beta   90.00
_cell.angle_gamma   90.00
#
_symmetry.space_group_name_H-M   'P 1'
#
loop_
_entity.id
_entity.type
_entity.pdbx_description
1 polymer ?
#
loop_
_entity_poly.entity_id
_entity_poly.type
_entity_poly.pdbx_seq_one_letter_code
_entity_poly.pdbx_strand_id
1 'polypeptide(L)' 'GEAVEFLRNRARMQRKYLDEIKSKFAGKVVAMLPMYPREPRGLDMIERVSQDLLFGPAL' A
#
# COMPACT_ATOMS: atom_id res chain seq x y z
N GLY A 1 -1.03 20.64 11.43
CA GLY A 1 -1.55 21.48 10.34
C GLY A 1 -2.51 20.66 9.49
N GLU A 2 -3.40 21.33 8.77
CA GLU A 2 -4.49 20.74 7.98
C GLU A 2 -4.05 19.57 7.08
N ALA A 3 -2.88 19.70 6.42
CA ALA A 3 -2.32 18.64 5.58
C ALA A 3 -2.05 17.31 6.34
N VAL A 4 -1.59 17.39 7.59
CA VAL A 4 -1.33 16.20 8.43
C VAL A 4 -2.63 15.50 8.79
N GLU A 5 -3.68 16.27 9.07
CA GLU A 5 -4.99 15.74 9.41
C GLU A 5 -5.65 15.08 8.20
N PHE A 6 -5.53 15.68 7.02
CA PHE A 6 -5.97 15.10 5.76
C PHE A 6 -5.32 13.73 5.49
N LEU A 7 -3.99 13.65 5.59
CA LEU A 7 -3.26 12.39 5.40
C LEU A 7 -3.67 11.34 6.44
N ARG A 8 -3.88 11.74 7.70
CA ARG A 8 -4.35 10.83 8.76
C ARG A 8 -5.75 10.29 8.45
N ASN A 9 -6.67 11.13 8.01
CA ASN A 9 -8.02 10.72 7.66
C ASN A 9 -8.03 9.78 6.44
N ARG A 10 -7.16 10.03 5.45
CA ARG A 10 -6.95 9.11 4.33
C ARG A 10 -6.41 7.76 4.76
N ALA A 11 -5.40 7.73 5.63
CA ALA A 11 -4.85 6.49 6.16
C ALA A 11 -5.90 5.66 6.93
N ARG A 12 -6.77 6.33 7.72
CA ARG A 12 -7.88 5.66 8.43
C ARG A 12 -8.89 5.05 7.47
N MET A 13 -9.29 5.79 6.43
CA MET A 13 -10.20 5.28 5.39
C MET A 13 -9.58 4.09 4.65
N GLN A 14 -8.31 4.18 4.27
CA GLN A 14 -7.59 3.08 3.61
C GLN A 14 -7.53 1.84 4.50
N ARG A 15 -7.21 1.99 5.79
CA ARG A 15 -7.17 0.89 6.75
C ARG A 15 -8.49 0.11 6.80
N LYS A 16 -9.63 0.82 6.89
CA LYS A 16 -10.95 0.19 6.89
C LYS A 16 -11.17 -0.73 5.69
N TYR A 17 -10.78 -0.31 4.49
CA TYR A 17 -10.95 -1.12 3.29
C TYR A 17 -9.93 -2.25 3.18
N LEU A 18 -8.70 -2.05 3.67
CA LEU A 18 -7.72 -3.14 3.77
C LEU A 18 -8.23 -4.26 4.69
N ASP A 19 -8.86 -3.92 5.81
CA ASP A 19 -9.46 -4.89 6.73
C ASP A 19 -10.63 -5.65 6.06
N GLU A 20 -11.45 -4.97 5.26
CA GLU A 20 -12.53 -5.59 4.48
C GLU A 20 -12.00 -6.53 3.39
N ILE A 21 -10.95 -6.11 2.66
CA ILE A 21 -10.27 -6.94 1.66
C ILE A 21 -9.68 -8.18 2.32
N LYS A 22 -9.00 -8.02 3.46
CA LYS A 22 -8.45 -9.14 4.21
C LYS A 22 -9.55 -10.11 4.62
N SER A 23 -10.64 -9.62 5.21
CA SER A 23 -11.78 -10.45 5.64
C SER A 23 -12.37 -11.29 4.49
N LYS A 24 -12.49 -10.71 3.29
CA LYS A 24 -13.12 -11.39 2.14
C LYS A 24 -12.14 -12.21 1.30
N PHE A 25 -10.86 -11.85 1.29
CA PHE A 25 -9.91 -12.32 0.29
C PHE A 25 -8.52 -12.68 0.83
N ALA A 26 -8.28 -12.76 2.15
CA ALA A 26 -6.94 -12.99 2.72
C ALA A 26 -6.10 -14.06 1.99
N GLY A 27 -6.69 -15.22 1.68
CA GLY A 27 -6.00 -16.31 0.95
C GLY A 27 -5.71 -16.04 -0.54
N LYS A 28 -6.09 -14.87 -1.07
CA LYS A 28 -5.90 -14.43 -2.47
C LYS A 28 -5.09 -13.13 -2.56
N VAL A 29 -4.79 -12.47 -1.43
CA VAL A 29 -3.96 -11.26 -1.44
C VAL A 29 -2.50 -11.65 -1.56
N VAL A 30 -1.84 -11.17 -2.62
CA VAL A 30 -0.42 -11.48 -2.88
C VAL A 30 0.51 -10.51 -2.16
N ALA A 31 0.15 -9.23 -2.06
CA ALA A 31 0.95 -8.21 -1.37
C ALA A 31 0.14 -6.95 -1.02
N MET A 32 0.66 -6.14 -0.10
CA MET A 32 0.22 -4.76 0.15
C MET A 32 1.35 -3.79 -0.19
N LEU A 33 1.14 -2.93 -1.20
CA LEU A 33 2.14 -1.95 -1.63
C LEU A 33 1.93 -0.59 -0.94
N PRO A 34 3.02 0.13 -0.61
CA PRO A 34 2.92 1.49 -0.08
C PRO A 34 2.58 2.51 -1.18
N MET A 35 2.19 3.72 -0.76
CA MET A 35 2.17 4.86 -1.66
C MET A 35 3.58 5.41 -1.83
N TYR A 36 4.08 5.45 -3.06
CA TYR A 36 5.41 5.96 -3.37
C TYR A 36 5.42 7.50 -3.44
N PRO A 37 6.53 8.16 -3.08
CA PRO A 37 6.64 9.62 -3.11
C PRO A 37 6.66 10.19 -4.55
N ARG A 38 6.88 9.35 -5.55
CA ARG A 38 6.89 9.69 -6.97
C ARG A 38 6.40 8.52 -7.81
N GLU A 39 6.09 8.80 -9.06
CA GLU A 39 5.71 7.77 -10.04
C GLU A 39 6.83 6.72 -10.20
N PRO A 40 6.52 5.41 -10.14
CA PRO A 40 7.51 4.36 -10.22
C PRO A 40 7.97 4.14 -11.67
N ARG A 41 8.84 5.04 -12.16
CA ARG A 41 9.46 4.97 -13.49
C ARG A 41 10.96 4.75 -13.41
N GLY A 42 11.50 4.08 -14.43
CA GLY A 42 12.90 3.69 -14.51
C GLY A 42 13.18 2.37 -13.78
N LEU A 43 14.27 1.71 -14.17
CA LEU A 43 14.60 0.37 -13.67
C LEU A 43 14.75 0.34 -12.15
N ASP A 44 15.40 1.34 -11.53
CA ASP A 44 15.60 1.40 -10.09
C ASP A 44 14.27 1.42 -9.31
N MET A 45 13.27 2.15 -9.80
CA MET A 45 11.95 2.19 -9.16
C MET A 45 11.17 0.90 -9.41
N ILE A 46 11.30 0.31 -10.60
CA ILE A 46 10.67 -0.98 -10.92
C ILE A 46 11.24 -2.05 -10.00
N GLU A 47 12.56 -2.10 -9.82
CA GLU A 47 13.23 -3.02 -8.89
C GLU A 47 12.69 -2.85 -7.47
N ARG A 48 12.60 -1.61 -6.98
CA ARG A 48 12.02 -1.34 -5.65
C ARG A 48 10.58 -1.84 -5.52
N VAL A 49 9.72 -1.56 -6.51
CA VAL A 49 8.33 -2.02 -6.50
C VAL A 49 8.27 -3.56 -6.54
N SER A 50 9.14 -4.20 -7.31
CA SER A 50 9.24 -5.67 -7.35
C SER A 50 9.66 -6.26 -6.01
N GLN A 51 10.61 -5.62 -5.31
CA GLN A 51 11.00 -6.04 -3.96
C GLN A 51 9.82 -5.93 -2.98
N ASP A 52 9.10 -4.80 -2.99
CA ASP A 52 7.92 -4.59 -2.16
C ASP A 52 6.78 -5.58 -2.50
N LEU A 53 6.65 -5.97 -3.77
CA LEU A 53 5.64 -6.94 -4.23
C LEU A 53 5.96 -8.38 -3.82
N LEU A 54 7.23 -8.78 -3.90
CA LEU A 54 7.63 -10.18 -3.67
C LEU A 54 7.97 -10.48 -2.21
N PHE A 55 8.47 -9.48 -1.48
CA PHE A 55 9.02 -9.66 -0.13
C PHE A 55 8.46 -8.68 0.89
N GLY A 56 7.56 -7.77 0.47
CA GLY A 56 6.85 -6.89 1.36
C GLY A 56 5.77 -7.59 2.19
N PRO A 57 5.17 -6.89 3.15
CA PRO A 57 4.12 -7.45 3.99
C PRO A 57 2.87 -7.81 3.17
N ALA A 58 2.34 -9.02 3.40
CA ALA A 58 1.01 -9.40 2.97
C ALA A 58 -0.06 -8.93 3.98
N LEU A 59 -1.33 -8.86 3.55
CA LEU A 59 -2.47 -8.39 4.38
C LEU A 59 -2.86 -9.39 5.48
#